data_AF-A0A6L3IIJ3-F1
#
_entry.id   AF-A0A6L3IIJ3-F1
#
_cell.length_a   1.000
_cell.length_b   1.000
_cell.length_c   1.000
_cell.angle_alpha   90.00
_cell.angle_beta   90.00
_cell.angle_gamma   90.00
#
_symmetry.space_group_name_H-M   'P 1'
#
loop_
_entity.id
_entity.type
_entity.pdbx_description
1 polymer ?
#
loop_
_entity_poly.entity_id
_entity_poly.type
_entity_poly.pdbx_seq_one_letter_code
_entity_poly.pdbx_strand_id
1 'polypeptide(L)'
;MRQENWSVRKLRKLLDNKIAAVENVMREGLESASTDYCRFFEWKAAYLYKGELLRGHYRLLRNKVSRTDDVEDLKRYFGDIAMYHRERLAGGTPAGSGTHPMADTCRALSLE
;
A
#
# COMPACT_ATOMS: atom_id res chain seq x y z
N MET A 1 -3.05 17.43 30.56
CA MET A 1 -3.50 16.81 29.30
C MET A 1 -2.65 17.39 28.17
N ARG A 2 -1.96 16.54 27.40
CA ARG A 2 -1.20 17.00 26.21
C ARG A 2 -2.23 17.35 25.13
N GLN A 3 -2.21 18.57 24.61
CA GLN A 3 -3.07 18.92 23.47
C GLN A 3 -2.64 18.06 22.27
N GLU A 4 -3.60 17.30 21.72
CA GLU A 4 -3.37 16.54 20.49
C GLU A 4 -3.02 17.51 19.36
N ASN A 5 -1.92 17.23 18.65
CA ASN A 5 -1.52 18.06 17.52
C ASN A 5 -2.55 17.94 16.39
N TRP A 6 -3.15 19.07 15.99
CA TRP A 6 -4.20 19.10 14.96
C TRP A 6 -3.76 18.46 13.63
N SER A 7 -2.51 18.70 13.21
CA SER A 7 -1.97 18.14 11.97
C SER A 7 -1.86 16.61 12.05
N VAL A 8 -1.42 16.10 13.20
CA VAL A 8 -1.31 14.65 13.45
C VAL A 8 -2.69 14.02 13.47
N ARG A 9 -3.68 14.66 14.10
CA ARG A 9 -5.08 14.21 14.07
C ARG A 9 -5.64 14.14 12.65
N LYS A 10 -5.41 15.17 11.83
CA LYS A 10 -5.83 15.19 10.43
C LYS A 10 -5.17 14.08 9.61
N LEU A 11 -3.88 13.82 9.87
CA LEU A 11 -3.14 12.72 9.22
C LEU A 11 -3.70 11.34 9.60
N ARG A 12 -4.03 11.11 10.88
CA ARG A 12 -4.69 9.85 11.32
C ARG A 12 -5.99 9.62 10.54
N LYS A 13 -6.87 10.63 10.50
CA LYS A 13 -8.15 10.54 9.77
C LYS A 13 -7.95 10.29 8.28
N LEU A 14 -6.95 10.92 7.66
CA LEU A 14 -6.61 10.68 6.25
C LEU A 14 -6.18 9.23 6.01
N LEU A 15 -5.33 8.67 6.87
CA LEU A 15 -4.87 7.28 6.76
C LEU A 15 -6.01 6.29 6.99
N ASP A 16 -6.86 6.52 7.99
CA ASP A 16 -8.04 5.70 8.24
C ASP A 16 -8.98 5.67 7.01
N ASN A 17 -9.23 6.83 6.39
CA ASN A 17 -10.01 6.93 5.15
C ASN A 17 -9.37 6.18 3.98
N LYS A 18 -8.04 6.23 3.84
CA LYS A 18 -7.31 5.52 2.78
C LYS A 18 -7.36 4.01 2.96
N ILE A 19 -7.23 3.52 4.20
CA ILE A 19 -7.38 2.10 4.53
C ILE A 19 -8.80 1.63 4.16
N ALA A 20 -9.82 2.35 4.62
CA ALA A 20 -11.21 1.99 4.34
C ALA A 20 -11.53 1.98 2.84
N ALA A 21 -11.02 2.95 2.08
CA ALA A 21 -11.21 2.98 0.62
C ALA A 21 -10.59 1.77 -0.08
N VAL A 22 -9.38 1.39 0.30
CA VAL A 22 -8.70 0.20 -0.27
C VAL A 22 -9.43 -1.07 0.13
N GLU A 23 -9.82 -1.21 1.40
CA GLU A 23 -10.55 -2.39 1.88
C GLU A 23 -11.91 -2.55 1.18
N ASN A 24 -12.59 -1.44 0.86
CA ASN A 24 -13.84 -1.49 0.11
C ASN A 24 -13.64 -2.00 -1.32
N VAL A 25 -12.65 -1.45 -2.04
CA VAL A 25 -12.31 -1.92 -3.39
C VAL A 25 -11.88 -3.38 -3.39
N MET A 26 -11.16 -3.81 -2.35
CA MET A 26 -10.76 -5.20 -2.22
C MET A 26 -11.95 -6.13 -2.00
N ARG A 27 -12.90 -5.76 -1.15
CA ARG A 27 -14.13 -6.52 -0.93
C ARG A 27 -14.92 -6.69 -2.23
N GLU A 28 -15.14 -5.61 -2.98
CA GLU A 28 -15.82 -5.66 -4.28
C GLU A 28 -15.07 -6.58 -5.27
N GLY A 29 -13.74 -6.52 -5.28
CA GLY A 29 -12.90 -7.40 -6.10
C GLY A 29 -13.04 -8.89 -5.74
N LEU A 30 -13.13 -9.20 -4.44
CA LEU A 30 -13.30 -10.57 -3.93
C LEU A 30 -14.71 -11.12 -4.21
N GLU A 31 -15.75 -10.31 -4.05
CA GLU A 31 -17.12 -10.68 -4.41
C GLU A 31 -17.23 -11.01 -5.91
N SER A 32 -16.60 -10.20 -6.77
CA SER A 32 -16.50 -10.51 -8.20
C SER A 32 -15.76 -11.82 -8.48
N ALA A 33 -14.73 -12.15 -7.69
CA ALA A 33 -13.97 -13.40 -7.81
C ALA A 33 -14.85 -14.64 -7.58
N SER A 34 -15.76 -14.55 -6.60
CA SER A 34 -16.69 -15.63 -6.28
C SER A 34 -17.75 -15.85 -7.36
N THR A 35 -17.94 -14.90 -8.27
CA THR A 35 -18.96 -14.97 -9.34
C THR A 35 -18.39 -15.49 -10.66
N ASP A 36 -17.18 -15.05 -11.04
CA ASP A 36 -16.51 -15.47 -12.28
C ASP A 36 -14.99 -15.53 -12.07
N TYR A 37 -14.52 -16.73 -11.73
CA TYR A 37 -13.14 -16.99 -11.34
C TYR A 37 -12.15 -16.70 -12.48
N CYS A 38 -12.46 -17.07 -13.71
CA CYS A 38 -11.55 -16.83 -14.86
C CYS A 38 -11.38 -15.34 -15.11
N ARG A 39 -12.49 -14.60 -15.14
CA ARG A 39 -12.48 -13.15 -15.39
C ARG A 39 -11.80 -12.35 -14.27
N PHE A 40 -11.80 -12.89 -13.06
CA PHE A 40 -11.08 -12.32 -11.93
C PHE A 40 -9.56 -12.33 -12.12
N PHE A 41 -8.98 -13.43 -12.60
CA PHE A 41 -7.53 -13.50 -12.86
C PHE A 41 -7.10 -12.63 -14.03
N GLU A 42 -7.97 -12.45 -15.03
CA GLU A 42 -7.68 -11.60 -16.18
C GLU A 42 -7.63 -10.11 -15.83
N TRP A 43 -8.52 -9.61 -14.96
CA TRP A 43 -8.70 -8.16 -14.78
C TRP A 43 -8.64 -7.64 -13.34
N LYS A 44 -8.77 -8.50 -12.32
CA LYS A 44 -8.95 -8.07 -10.92
C LYS A 44 -7.82 -8.50 -9.97
N ALA A 45 -7.08 -9.57 -10.30
CA ALA A 45 -6.01 -10.09 -9.44
C ALA A 45 -4.89 -9.07 -9.13
N ALA A 46 -4.37 -8.31 -10.11
CA ALA A 46 -3.36 -7.27 -9.79
C ALA A 46 -3.92 -6.12 -8.96
N TYR A 47 -5.18 -5.75 -9.14
CA TYR A 47 -5.76 -4.68 -8.33
C TYR A 47 -5.87 -5.12 -6.87
N LEU A 48 -6.19 -6.38 -6.60
CA LEU A 48 -6.17 -6.92 -5.25
C LEU A 48 -4.77 -7.02 -4.68
N TYR A 49 -3.78 -7.48 -5.46
CA TYR A 49 -2.39 -7.49 -5.01
C TYR A 49 -1.90 -6.08 -4.66
N LYS A 50 -2.13 -5.11 -5.55
CA LYS A 50 -1.79 -3.70 -5.29
C LYS A 50 -2.57 -3.14 -4.10
N GLY A 51 -3.83 -3.51 -3.96
CA GLY A 51 -4.68 -3.16 -2.84
C GLY A 51 -4.11 -3.66 -1.52
N GLU A 52 -3.73 -4.93 -1.44
CA GLU A 52 -3.14 -5.52 -0.23
C GLU A 52 -1.84 -4.83 0.15
N LEU A 53 -0.97 -4.56 -0.83
CA LEU A 53 0.28 -3.84 -0.62
C LEU A 53 0.02 -2.42 -0.06
N LEU A 54 -0.89 -1.67 -0.69
CA LEU A 54 -1.27 -0.33 -0.24
C LEU A 54 -1.90 -0.33 1.15
N ARG A 55 -2.79 -1.31 1.43
CA ARG A 55 -3.41 -1.49 2.75
C ARG A 55 -2.35 -1.72 3.81
N GLY A 56 -1.38 -2.60 3.55
CA GLY A 56 -0.25 -2.86 4.44
C GLY A 56 0.57 -1.60 4.73
N HIS A 57 0.92 -0.84 3.68
CA HIS A 57 1.63 0.42 3.84
C HIS A 57 0.84 1.45 4.65
N TYR A 58 -0.44 1.68 4.35
CA TYR A 58 -1.25 2.65 5.09
C TYR A 58 -1.40 2.26 6.57
N ARG A 59 -1.56 0.97 6.88
CA ARG A 59 -1.60 0.49 8.28
C ARG A 59 -0.28 0.73 9.01
N LEU A 60 0.86 0.51 8.35
CA LEU A 60 2.17 0.78 8.94
C LEU A 60 2.37 2.26 9.26
N LEU A 61 2.03 3.15 8.31
CA LEU A 61 2.06 4.60 8.52
C LEU A 61 1.10 5.01 9.63
N ARG A 62 -0.12 4.48 9.64
CA ARG A 62 -1.12 4.74 10.69
C ARG A 62 -0.53 4.37 12.06
N ASN A 63 0.02 3.17 12.20
CA ASN A 63 0.61 2.70 13.45
C ASN A 63 1.73 3.63 13.96
N LYS A 64 2.59 4.15 13.08
CA LYS A 64 3.60 5.14 13.47
C LYS A 64 2.95 6.44 13.96
N VAL A 65 1.97 6.97 13.24
CA VAL A 65 1.24 8.20 13.60
C VAL A 65 0.41 8.04 14.89
N SER A 66 0.01 6.82 15.26
CA SER A 66 -0.65 6.53 16.55
C SER A 66 0.28 6.71 17.75
N ARG A 67 1.59 6.55 17.57
CA ARG A 67 2.57 6.43 18.66
C ARG A 67 3.23 7.76 19.05
N THR A 68 3.02 8.80 18.26
CA THR A 68 3.65 10.11 18.49
C THR A 68 2.76 11.25 18.00
N ASP A 69 2.87 12.39 18.67
CA ASP A 69 2.33 13.68 18.22
C ASP A 69 3.45 14.65 17.80
N ASP A 70 4.70 14.17 17.78
CA ASP A 70 5.88 14.94 17.33
C ASP A 70 5.91 14.98 15.80
N VAL A 71 5.71 16.18 15.26
CA VAL A 71 5.68 16.42 13.82
C VAL A 71 7.05 16.26 13.18
N GLU A 72 8.14 16.58 13.89
CA GLU A 72 9.49 16.48 13.32
C GLU A 72 9.95 15.01 13.24
N ASP A 73 9.59 14.19 14.24
CA ASP A 73 9.80 12.74 14.16
C ASP A 73 9.05 12.13 12.98
N LEU A 74 7.80 12.56 12.75
CA LEU A 74 7.00 12.09 11.62
C LEU A 74 7.58 12.55 10.27
N LYS A 75 8.01 13.81 10.16
CA LYS A 75 8.65 14.34 8.94
C LYS A 75 9.91 13.56 8.61
N ARG A 76 10.79 13.33 9.59
CA ARG A 76 12.00 12.52 9.41
C ARG A 76 11.64 11.12 8.95
N TYR A 77 10.73 10.45 9.66
CA TYR A 77 10.30 9.10 9.33
C TYR A 77 9.75 8.97 7.90
N PHE A 78 8.87 9.88 7.47
CA PHE A 78 8.36 9.86 6.09
C PHE A 78 9.43 10.26 5.06
N GLY A 79 10.33 11.16 5.43
CA GLY A 79 11.49 11.54 4.62
C GLY A 79 12.41 10.34 4.34
N ASP A 80 12.73 9.55 5.37
CA ASP A 80 13.57 8.36 5.26
C ASP A 80 12.93 7.31 4.32
N ILE A 81 11.61 7.09 4.43
CA ILE A 81 10.87 6.20 3.52
C ILE A 81 10.95 6.70 2.08
N ALA A 82 10.71 7.99 1.86
CA ALA A 82 10.75 8.59 0.51
C ALA A 82 12.17 8.51 -0.09
N MET A 83 13.19 8.77 0.73
CA MET A 83 14.60 8.68 0.33
C MET A 83 14.97 7.25 -0.05
N TYR A 84 14.67 6.26 0.80
CA TYR A 84 14.92 4.85 0.52
C TYR A 84 14.31 4.41 -0.82
N HIS A 85 13.04 4.77 -1.06
CA HIS A 85 12.39 4.41 -2.32
C HIS A 85 12.98 5.16 -3.53
N ARG A 86 13.36 6.42 -3.36
CA ARG A 86 14.01 7.20 -4.42
C ARG A 86 15.37 6.61 -4.78
N GLU A 87 16.19 6.26 -3.79
CA GLU A 87 17.50 5.64 -3.99
C GLU A 87 17.37 4.26 -4.63
N ARG A 88 16.41 3.45 -4.18
CA ARG A 88 16.13 2.15 -4.78
C ARG A 88 15.69 2.25 -6.24
N LEU A 89 14.90 3.26 -6.59
CA LEU A 89 14.47 3.53 -7.97
C LEU A 89 15.63 4.07 -8.83
N ALA A 90 16.48 4.93 -8.27
CA ALA A 90 17.63 5.50 -8.97
C ALA A 90 18.77 4.49 -9.17
N GLY A 91 18.95 3.56 -8.23
CA GLY A 91 19.97 2.50 -8.26
C GLY A 91 19.70 1.38 -9.27
N GLY A 92 18.70 1.52 -10.14
CA GLY A 92 18.50 0.64 -11.29
C GLY A 92 18.08 -0.79 -10.96
N THR A 93 17.73 -1.11 -9.70
CA THR A 93 17.00 -2.35 -9.43
C THR A 93 15.62 -2.19 -10.07
N PRO A 94 15.31 -2.92 -11.16
CA PRO A 94 14.02 -2.76 -11.79
C PRO A 94 12.97 -3.12 -10.74
N ALA A 95 11.96 -2.25 -10.54
CA ALA A 95 10.66 -2.81 -10.22
C ALA A 95 10.41 -3.85 -11.32
N GLY A 96 10.22 -5.12 -10.94
CA GLY A 96 10.10 -6.24 -11.88
C GLY A 96 9.34 -5.80 -13.12
N SER A 97 9.94 -6.07 -14.28
CA SER A 97 9.56 -5.48 -15.58
C SER A 97 8.23 -6.03 -16.11
N GLY A 98 7.25 -6.26 -15.25
CA GLY A 98 5.89 -6.54 -15.62
C GLY A 98 5.07 -5.28 -15.44
N THR A 99 4.43 -4.83 -16.52
CA THR A 99 3.23 -3.96 -16.46
C THR A 99 2.13 -4.50 -15.52
N HIS A 100 2.29 -5.72 -14.98
CA HIS A 100 1.43 -6.37 -14.02
C HIS A 100 2.25 -7.23 -13.03
N PRO A 101 2.11 -7.08 -11.70
CA PRO A 101 2.87 -7.85 -10.70
C PRO A 101 2.65 -9.38 -10.78
N MET A 102 1.51 -9.84 -11.32
CA MET A 102 1.33 -11.28 -11.59
C MET A 102 2.14 -11.79 -12.78
N ALA A 103 2.59 -10.93 -13.70
CA ALA A 103 3.47 -11.37 -14.78
C ALA A 103 4.84 -11.79 -14.24
N ASP A 104 5.32 -11.12 -13.20
CA ASP A 104 6.57 -11.48 -12.52
C ASP A 104 6.40 -12.75 -11.68
N THR A 105 5.26 -12.91 -10.99
CA THR A 105 4.96 -14.15 -10.25
C THR A 105 4.77 -15.34 -11.19
N CYS A 106 4.04 -15.18 -12.30
CA CYS A 106 3.90 -16.22 -13.32
C CYS A 106 5.25 -16.58 -13.93
N ARG A 107 6.10 -15.61 -14.28
CA ARG A 107 7.48 -15.91 -14.75
C ARG A 107 8.30 -16.68 -13.72
N ALA A 108 8.20 -16.33 -12.43
CA ALA A 108 8.89 -17.04 -11.38
C ALA A 108 8.37 -18.48 -11.18
N LEU A 109 7.07 -18.71 -11.44
CA LEU A 109 6.42 -20.02 -11.37
C LEU A 109 6.54 -20.85 -12.67
N SER A 110 6.84 -20.21 -13.81
CA SER A 110 7.04 -20.85 -15.12
C SER A 110 8.49 -21.27 -15.39
N LEU A 111 9.36 -21.23 -14.38
CA LEU A 111 10.68 -21.86 -14.43
C LEU A 111 10.59 -23.28 -13.83
N GLU A 112 9.88 -24.14 -14.56
CA GLU A 112 10.12 -25.58 -14.67
C GLU A 112 10.21 -25.93 -16.16
#